data_AF-A0A183FBJ1-F1
#
_entry.id   AF-A0A183FBJ1-F1
#
_cell.length_a   1.000
_cell.length_b   1.000
_cell.length_c   1.000
_cell.angle_alpha   90.00
_cell.angle_beta   90.00
_cell.angle_gamma   90.00
#
_symmetry.space_group_name_H-M   'P 1'
#
loop_
_entity.id
_entity.type
_entity.pdbx_description
1 polymer ?
#
loop_
_entity_poly.entity_id
_entity_poly.type
_entity_poly.pdbx_seq_one_letter_code
_entity_poly.pdbx_strand_id
1 'polypeptide(L)' 'MRKRIFVEPRLASADTWSQFASAARVGDGAMLFAVAGGKLSEGINFSDELGRAVFMVGLPYPNKNSVELREKMKVSSCI' A
#
# COMPACT_ATOMS: atom_id res chain seq x y z
N MET A 1 5.18 -7.22 -24.06
CA MET A 1 4.27 -7.28 -22.88
C MET A 1 4.38 -5.96 -22.13
N ARG A 2 3.29 -5.19 -22.05
CA ARG A 2 3.25 -3.90 -21.34
C ARG A 2 2.12 -3.97 -20.33
N LYS A 3 2.45 -4.10 -19.05
CA LYS A 3 1.45 -4.14 -17.98
C LYS A 3 0.89 -2.74 -17.74
N ARG A 4 -0.41 -2.64 -17.46
CA ARG A 4 -1.01 -1.36 -17.05
C ARG A 4 -0.52 -1.00 -15.65
N ILE A 5 -0.12 0.26 -15.48
CA ILE A 5 0.41 0.79 -14.24
C ILE A 5 -0.66 1.67 -13.59
N PHE A 6 -0.97 1.37 -12.34
CA PHE A 6 -1.85 2.15 -11.49
C PHE A 6 -1.02 2.72 -10.34
N VAL A 7 -1.21 3.99 -10.04
CA VAL A 7 -0.52 4.68 -8.94
C VAL A 7 -1.58 5.28 -8.03
N GLU A 8 -1.46 5.05 -6.73
CA GLU A 8 -2.32 5.66 -5.73
C GLU A 8 -2.18 7.20 -5.77
N PRO A 9 -3.28 7.94 -5.98
CA PRO A 9 -3.24 9.40 -5.91
C PRO A 9 -3.26 9.88 -4.46
N ARG A 10 -2.63 11.04 -4.19
CA ARG A 10 -2.62 11.69 -2.86
C ARG A 10 -4.02 12.06 -2.35
N LEU A 11 -4.94 12.38 -3.25
CA LEU A 11 -6.32 12.76 -2.96
C LEU A 11 -7.22 11.68 -3.55
N ALA A 12 -7.99 11.04 -2.68
CA ALA A 12 -8.61 9.74 -2.91
C ALA A 12 -9.35 9.60 -4.25
N SER A 13 -9.05 8.52 -4.97
CA SER A 13 -9.97 7.94 -5.97
C SER A 13 -10.08 6.44 -5.70
N ALA A 14 -11.16 6.05 -5.03
CA ALA A 14 -11.50 4.64 -4.80
C ALA A 14 -11.55 3.83 -6.12
N ASP A 15 -11.77 4.52 -7.24
CA ASP A 15 -11.83 3.96 -8.58
C ASP A 15 -10.54 3.24 -9.01
N THR A 16 -9.37 3.66 -8.53
CA THR A 16 -8.08 3.09 -8.94
C THR A 16 -7.95 1.62 -8.57
N TRP A 17 -8.47 1.23 -7.39
CA TRP A 17 -8.47 -0.16 -6.94
C TRP A 17 -9.34 -1.05 -7.82
N SER A 18 -10.56 -0.60 -8.13
CA SER A 18 -11.50 -1.33 -8.99
C SER A 18 -10.91 -1.55 -10.39
N GLN A 19 -10.30 -0.51 -10.96
CA GLN A 19 -9.63 -0.59 -12.26
C GLN A 19 -8.42 -1.54 -12.24
N PHE A 20 -7.61 -1.52 -11.18
CA PHE A 20 -6.52 -2.47 -10.99
C PHE A 20 -7.05 -3.91 -10.89
N ALA A 21 -8.08 -4.16 -10.08
CA ALA A 21 -8.62 -5.49 -9.86
C ALA A 21 -9.27 -6.08 -11.13
N SER A 22 -9.89 -5.24 -11.97
CA SER A 22 -10.34 -5.64 -13.29
C SER A 22 -9.16 -5.94 -14.22
N ALA A 23 -8.14 -5.07 -14.25
CA ALA A 23 -6.97 -5.24 -15.10
C ALA A 23 -6.08 -6.43 -14.74
N ALA A 24 -5.99 -6.78 -13.45
CA ALA A 24 -5.19 -7.88 -12.93
C ALA A 24 -5.72 -9.25 -13.36
N ARG A 25 -7.05 -9.37 -13.55
CA ARG A 25 -7.72 -10.60 -14.02
C ARG A 25 -7.66 -10.79 -15.53
N VAL A 26 -7.33 -9.74 -16.29
CA VAL A 26 -7.16 -9.80 -17.74
C VAL A 26 -5.74 -10.26 -18.08
N GLY A 27 -5.57 -11.07 -19.13
CA GLY A 27 -4.35 -11.84 -19.42
C GLY A 27 -3.01 -11.09 -19.51
N ASP A 28 -3.00 -9.76 -19.65
CA ASP A 28 -1.78 -8.94 -19.61
C ASP A 28 -1.31 -8.58 -18.19
N GLY A 29 -2.18 -8.72 -17.18
CA GLY A 29 -1.91 -8.35 -15.80
C GLY A 29 -1.75 -6.83 -15.57
N ALA A 30 -1.60 -6.46 -14.31
CA ALA A 30 -1.46 -5.07 -13.88
C ALA A 30 -0.40 -4.91 -12.78
N MET A 31 0.09 -3.68 -12.62
CA MET A 31 0.98 -3.28 -11.52
C MET A 31 0.35 -2.12 -10.76
N LEU A 32 0.39 -2.18 -9.43
CA LEU A 32 -0.12 -1.16 -8.53
C LEU A 32 1.02 -0.62 -7.68
N PHE A 33 1.23 0.69 -7.70
CA PHE A 33 2.11 1.41 -6.78
C PHE A 33 1.26 2.09 -5.72
N ALA A 34 1.46 1.70 -4.46
CA ALA A 34 0.78 2.25 -3.29
C ALA A 34 1.80 2.58 -2.20
N VAL A 35 1.42 3.45 -1.27
CA VAL A 35 2.27 3.84 -0.13
C VAL A 35 1.80 3.10 1.11
N ALA A 36 2.74 2.42 1.79
CA ALA A 36 2.44 1.76 3.05
C ALA A 36 2.00 2.79 4.11
N GLY A 37 0.84 2.55 4.74
CA GLY A 37 0.17 3.53 5.61
C GLY A 37 -0.69 4.58 4.88
N GLY A 38 -0.86 4.42 3.56
CA GLY A 38 -1.83 5.18 2.77
C GLY A 38 -3.25 4.60 2.85
N LYS A 39 -4.21 5.32 2.28
CA LYS A 39 -5.64 4.95 2.32
C LYS A 39 -5.95 3.62 1.64
N LEU A 40 -5.20 3.29 0.59
CA LEU A 40 -5.38 2.02 -0.12
C LEU A 40 -4.77 0.88 0.73
N SER A 41 -3.57 1.06 1.29
CA SER A 41 -2.86 0.00 2.03
C SER A 41 -3.52 -0.45 3.34
N GLU A 42 -4.35 0.37 3.98
CA GLU A 42 -5.06 -0.03 5.21
C GLU A 42 -6.23 -0.99 4.97
N GLY A 43 -6.78 -1.07 3.76
CA GLY A 43 -8.00 -1.83 3.45
C GLY A 43 -7.92 -2.76 2.24
N ILE A 44 -6.77 -2.84 1.55
CA ILE A 44 -6.60 -3.75 0.42
C ILE A 44 -6.53 -5.20 0.91
N ASN A 45 -7.42 -6.02 0.37
CA ASN A 45 -7.27 -7.47 0.41
C ASN A 45 -6.80 -7.96 -0.97
N PHE A 46 -5.60 -8.53 -1.04
CA PHE A 46 -5.14 -9.25 -2.23
C PHE A 46 -5.76 -10.66 -2.23
N SER A 47 -7.08 -10.74 -2.41
CA SER A 47 -7.76 -12.01 -2.63
C SER A 47 -7.21 -12.71 -3.88
N ASP A 48 -7.39 -14.03 -3.97
CA ASP A 48 -6.78 -14.88 -4.99
C ASP A 48 -6.78 -14.27 -6.40
N GLU A 49 -5.65 -14.45 -7.09
CA GLU A 49 -5.30 -13.93 -8.43
C GLU A 49 -4.97 -12.42 -8.53
N LEU A 50 -5.21 -11.61 -7.49
CA LEU A 50 -4.88 -10.17 -7.51
C LEU A 50 -3.42 -9.87 -7.17
N GLY A 51 -2.74 -10.75 -6.44
CA GLY A 51 -1.37 -10.55 -5.96
C GLY A 51 -0.48 -11.77 -6.19
N ARG A 52 0.21 -11.82 -7.34
CA ARG A 52 1.24 -12.86 -7.60
C ARG A 52 2.59 -12.55 -6.95
N ALA A 53 2.88 -11.26 -6.76
CA ALA A 53 4.08 -10.78 -6.10
C ALA A 53 3.79 -9.41 -5.49
N VAL A 54 4.30 -9.18 -4.29
CA VAL A 54 4.27 -7.89 -3.61
C VAL A 54 5.70 -7.46 -3.34
N PHE A 55 6.08 -6.28 -3.83
CA PHE A 55 7.40 -5.70 -3.60
C PHE A 55 7.28 -4.55 -2.62
N MET A 56 8.01 -4.66 -1.50
CA MET A 56 8.14 -3.57 -0.54
C MET A 56 9.49 -2.90 -0.75
N VAL A 57 9.48 -1.60 -1.06
CA VAL A 57 10.70 -0.80 -1.23
C VAL A 57 10.92 0.04 0.03
N GLY A 58 11.92 -0.34 0.83
CA GLY A 58 12.18 0.25 2.14
C GLY A 58 11.31 -0.36 3.26
N LEU A 59 11.49 0.13 4.48
CA LEU A 59 10.63 -0.21 5.62
C LEU A 59 9.67 0.96 5.88
N PRO A 60 8.36 0.72 6.08
CA PRO A 60 7.43 1.77 6.48
C PRO A 60 7.78 2.27 7.87
N TYR A 61 8.65 3.27 7.94
CA TYR A 61 8.97 3.91 9.20
C TYR A 61 7.86 4.89 9.55
N PRO A 62 7.28 4.78 10.76
CA PRO A 62 6.40 5.81 11.25
C PRO A 62 7.15 7.15 11.35
N ASN A 63 6.41 8.24 11.26
CA ASN A 63 6.99 9.57 11.32
C ASN A 63 7.79 9.75 12.62
N LYS A 64 9.12 9.93 12.50
CA LYS A 64 10.04 10.11 13.65
C LYS A 64 9.67 11.32 14.52
N ASN A 65 8.94 12.28 13.97
CA ASN A 65 8.53 13.50 14.66
C ASN A 65 7.16 13.38 15.35
N SER A 66 6.46 12.24 15.26
CA SER A 66 5.20 12.11 15.99
C SER A 66 5.46 11.99 17.49
N VAL A 67 4.79 12.86 18.25
CA VAL A 67 4.92 12.95 19.71
C VAL A 67 4.51 11.61 20.35
N GLU A 68 3.46 10.97 19.83
CA GLU A 68 3.02 9.64 20.27
C GLU A 68 4.09 8.56 20.14
N LEU A 69 4.90 8.55 19.08
CA LEU A 69 5.94 7.53 18.92
C LEU A 69 7.07 7.71 19.93
N ARG A 70 7.43 8.98 20.20
CA ARG A 70 8.46 9.34 21.17
C ARG A 70 8.00 9.02 22.59
N GLU A 71 6.74 9.25 22.89
CA GLU A 71 6.13 8.87 24.17
C GLU A 71 6.07 7.36 24.35
N LYS A 72 5.64 6.60 23.33
CA LYS A 72 5.64 5.13 23.37
C LYS A 72 7.06 4.56 23.54
N MET A 73 8.06 5.07 22.82
CA MET A 73 9.46 4.63 23.00
C MET A 73 10.01 4.95 24.40
N LYS A 74 9.66 6.10 24.98
CA LYS A 74 10.06 6.45 26.35
C LYS A 74 9.45 5.52 27.38
N VAL A 75 8.17 5.19 27.23
CA VAL A 75 7.45 4.29 28.15
C VAL A 75 7.96 2.85 28.02
N SER A 76 8.18 2.35 26.81
CA SER A 76 8.69 0.99 26.58
C SER A 76 10.12 0.76 27.05
N SER A 77 10.93 1.81 27.24
CA SER A 77 12.30 1.68 27.77
C SER A 77 12.35 1.65 29.31
N CYS A 78 11.21 1.86 29.99
CA CYS A 78 11.13 1.94 31.44
C CYS A 78 10.53 0.68 32.10
N ILE A 79 10.35 -0.39 31.31
CA ILE A 79 9.98 -1.74 31.74
C ILE A 79 11.18 -2.64 31.47
#